data_AF-X0W805-F1
#
_entry.id   AF-X0W805-F1
#
_cell.length_a   1.000
_cell.length_b   1.000
_cell.length_c   1.000
_cell.angle_alpha   90.00
_cell.angle_beta   90.00
_cell.angle_gamma   90.00
#
_symmetry.space_group_name_H-M   'P 1'
#
loop_
_entity.id
_entity.type
_entity.pdbx_description
1 polymer ?
#
loop_
_entity_poly.entity_id
_entity_poly.type
_entity_poly.pdbx_seq_one_letter_code
_entity_poly.pdbx_strand_id
1 'polypeptide(L)'
;MESASGESDRHRKPSSGKASIFQAFHSTKKIQIVNDRSILDLTQASARIRELKKLIEYHNELYYNQDSPEIPDSLYDKLVQELISLEKKFPSLKDDSPIQRVGGRASDSLKKHAHSILMLSLSNVFIKEELFEFDRRIRRFSGMNSDEKIKYYVEPKLDGLAIELVYKNGKLSVAATRG
;
A
#
# COMPACT_ATOMS: atom_id res chain seq x y z
N MET A 1 41.99 -17.02 -24.62
CA MET A 1 42.93 -17.08 -23.49
C MET A 1 43.41 -15.65 -23.31
N GLU A 2 43.12 -14.87 -22.28
CA GLU A 2 42.72 -15.02 -20.87
C GLU A 2 41.66 -13.92 -20.57
N SER A 3 40.50 -14.18 -19.97
CA SER A 3 40.20 -14.16 -18.51
C SER A 3 40.91 -13.09 -17.68
N ALA A 4 40.16 -12.05 -17.27
CA ALA A 4 40.34 -11.40 -15.96
C ALA A 4 39.03 -10.71 -15.52
N SER A 5 38.49 -11.26 -14.45
CA SER A 5 37.38 -10.83 -13.61
C SER A 5 37.70 -9.54 -12.83
N GLY A 6 36.73 -8.63 -12.73
CA GLY A 6 36.80 -7.42 -11.92
C GLY A 6 35.50 -7.21 -11.15
N GLU A 7 35.28 -8.06 -10.15
CA GLU A 7 34.19 -7.97 -9.18
C GLU A 7 34.53 -6.86 -8.18
N SER A 8 33.90 -5.69 -8.30
CA SER A 8 34.12 -4.59 -7.35
C SER A 8 33.17 -4.72 -6.17
N ASP A 9 33.66 -5.45 -5.19
CA ASP A 9 33.12 -5.64 -3.85
C ASP A 9 32.99 -4.27 -3.13
N ARG A 10 31.76 -3.80 -2.90
CA ARG A 10 31.48 -2.65 -2.02
C ARG A 10 30.65 -3.09 -0.83
N HIS A 11 31.27 -3.89 0.03
CA HIS A 11 30.84 -4.07 1.41
C HIS A 11 30.92 -2.74 2.18
N ARG A 12 29.87 -1.93 2.13
CA ARG A 12 29.64 -0.89 3.14
C ARG A 12 29.08 -1.58 4.39
N LYS A 13 29.91 -1.68 5.43
CA LYS A 13 29.51 -2.10 6.78
C LYS A 13 28.25 -1.32 7.21
N PRO A 14 27.19 -1.98 7.71
CA PRO A 14 26.05 -1.27 8.27
C PRO A 14 26.49 -0.50 9.52
N SER A 15 26.07 0.77 9.60
CA SER A 15 26.32 1.61 10.77
C SER A 15 25.59 1.05 11.99
N SER A 16 26.31 1.02 13.12
CA SER A 16 26.00 0.34 14.38
C SER A 16 24.85 0.95 15.19
N GLY A 17 23.85 1.54 14.54
CA GLY A 17 22.70 2.19 15.19
C GLY A 17 21.33 1.62 14.81
N LYS A 18 21.24 0.68 13.85
CA LYS A 18 19.94 0.24 13.27
C LYS A 18 19.45 -1.15 13.70
N ALA A 19 20.26 -1.92 14.43
CA ALA A 19 19.87 -3.24 14.92
C ALA A 19 18.79 -3.20 16.04
N SER A 20 18.52 -2.02 16.61
CA SER A 20 17.75 -1.90 17.86
C SER A 20 16.24 -2.13 17.72
N ILE A 21 15.63 -1.91 16.55
CA ILE A 21 14.17 -2.11 16.38
C ILE A 21 13.92 -3.57 16.00
N PHE A 22 14.64 -4.10 15.01
CA PHE A 22 14.52 -5.48 14.58
C PHE A 22 14.82 -6.49 15.71
N GLN A 23 15.88 -6.28 16.52
CA GLN A 23 16.19 -7.14 17.66
C GLN A 23 15.22 -6.96 18.84
N ALA A 24 14.71 -5.75 19.10
CA ALA A 24 13.70 -5.54 20.14
C ALA A 24 12.36 -6.22 19.81
N PHE A 25 11.99 -6.28 18.52
CA PHE A 25 10.78 -6.95 18.05
C PHE A 25 10.93 -8.47 17.91
N HIS A 26 12.11 -8.98 17.49
CA HIS A 26 12.34 -10.43 17.37
C HIS A 26 12.68 -11.11 18.71
N SER A 27 13.21 -10.38 19.69
CA SER A 27 13.48 -10.93 21.03
C SER A 27 12.23 -11.00 21.92
N THR A 28 11.12 -10.36 21.53
CA THR A 28 9.90 -10.38 22.34
C THR A 28 8.66 -10.28 21.45
N LYS A 29 7.96 -11.41 21.31
CA LYS A 29 6.69 -11.64 20.58
C LYS A 29 6.83 -11.93 19.08
N LYS A 30 6.58 -13.20 18.75
CA LYS A 30 5.96 -13.62 17.49
C LYS A 30 4.94 -12.57 17.06
N ILE A 31 4.93 -12.19 15.77
CA ILE A 31 3.82 -11.45 15.15
C ILE A 31 2.54 -12.26 15.44
N GLN A 32 1.86 -11.92 16.53
CA GLN A 32 0.56 -12.47 16.86
C GLN A 32 -0.41 -11.66 16.03
N ILE A 33 -0.82 -12.23 14.89
CA ILE A 33 -2.08 -11.86 14.26
C ILE A 33 -3.13 -12.15 15.34
N VAL A 34 -3.65 -11.10 15.97
CA VAL A 34 -4.67 -11.24 17.02
C VAL A 34 -5.97 -11.61 16.31
N ASN A 35 -6.17 -12.91 16.12
CA ASN A 35 -7.41 -13.50 15.62
C ASN A 35 -8.47 -13.60 16.73
N ASP A 36 -8.50 -12.67 17.68
CA ASP A 36 -9.40 -12.78 18.82
C ASP A 36 -10.56 -11.80 18.70
N ARG A 37 -11.77 -12.38 18.65
CA ARG A 37 -13.07 -11.69 18.73
C ARG A 37 -13.33 -11.15 20.15
N SER A 38 -12.28 -10.87 20.92
CA SER A 38 -12.36 -10.19 22.20
C SER A 38 -12.74 -8.73 21.97
N ILE A 39 -13.76 -8.25 22.67
CA ILE A 39 -14.25 -6.88 22.61
C ILE A 39 -13.10 -5.94 23.01
N LEU A 40 -12.38 -5.38 22.02
CA LEU A 40 -11.41 -4.31 22.28
C LEU A 40 -12.16 -3.10 22.81
N ASP A 41 -11.76 -2.62 23.99
CA ASP A 41 -12.14 -1.28 24.45
C ASP A 41 -11.42 -0.20 23.61
N LEU A 42 -11.85 1.06 23.73
CA LEU A 42 -11.31 2.18 22.94
C LEU A 42 -9.80 2.37 23.17
N THR A 43 -9.31 2.07 24.37
CA THR A 43 -7.90 2.21 24.75
C THR A 43 -7.05 1.15 24.07
N GLN A 44 -7.50 -0.11 24.08
CA GLN A 44 -6.84 -1.23 23.41
C GLN A 44 -6.86 -1.03 21.89
N ALA A 45 -7.99 -0.59 21.32
CA ALA A 45 -8.10 -0.28 19.91
C ALA A 45 -7.13 0.85 19.49
N SER A 46 -7.04 1.92 20.28
CA SER A 46 -6.10 3.02 20.03
C SER A 46 -4.64 2.56 20.09
N ALA A 47 -4.29 1.71 21.06
CA ALA A 47 -2.94 1.14 21.17
C ALA A 47 -2.60 0.27 19.96
N ARG A 48 -3.53 -0.61 19.53
CA ARG A 48 -3.33 -1.50 18.38
C ARG A 48 -3.26 -0.74 17.06
N ILE A 49 -4.12 0.25 16.84
CA ILE A 49 -4.06 1.14 15.67
C ILE A 49 -2.70 1.82 15.59
N ARG A 50 -2.19 2.35 16.72
CA ARG A 50 -0.87 3.00 16.75
C ARG A 50 0.26 2.03 16.40
N GLU A 51 0.19 0.79 16.89
CA GLU A 51 1.15 -0.26 16.56
C GLU A 51 1.11 -0.62 15.06
N LEU A 52 -0.08 -0.87 14.52
CA LEU A 52 -0.28 -1.18 13.11
C LEU A 52 0.24 -0.06 12.21
N LYS A 53 -0.05 1.20 12.54
CA LYS A 53 0.47 2.35 11.79
C LYS A 53 2.00 2.36 11.74
N LYS A 54 2.67 2.11 12.88
CA LYS A 54 4.14 2.05 12.93
C LYS A 54 4.71 0.90 12.11
N LEU A 55 4.10 -0.29 12.19
CA LEU A 55 4.53 -1.46 11.42
C LEU A 55 4.37 -1.23 9.93
N ILE A 56 3.22 -0.70 9.50
CA ILE A 56 2.94 -0.39 8.10
C ILE A 56 3.93 0.66 7.58
N GLU A 57 4.18 1.73 8.34
CA GLU A 57 5.14 2.77 7.92
C GLU A 57 6.56 2.23 7.79
N TYR A 58 6.98 1.37 8.73
CA TYR A 58 8.28 0.71 8.68
C TYR A 58 8.44 -0.15 7.43
N HIS A 59 7.44 -0.98 7.12
CA HIS A 59 7.48 -1.83 5.94
C HIS A 59 7.34 -1.04 4.63
N ASN A 60 6.60 0.08 4.62
CA ASN A 60 6.56 1.01 3.50
C ASN A 60 7.95 1.61 3.22
N GLU A 61 8.67 2.07 4.25
CA GLU A 61 10.02 2.59 4.09
C GLU A 61 11.00 1.53 3.55
N LEU A 62 10.88 0.29 4.02
CA LEU A 62 11.69 -0.82 3.50
C LEU A 62 11.38 -1.15 2.03
N TYR A 63 10.09 -1.20 1.69
CA TYR A 63 9.62 -1.56 0.35
C TYR A 63 9.92 -0.46 -0.66
N TYR A 64 9.48 0.78 -0.39
CA TYR A 64 9.54 1.86 -1.39
C TYR A 64 10.89 2.56 -1.49
N ASN A 65 11.65 2.66 -0.39
CA ASN A 65 12.87 3.49 -0.34
C ASN A 65 14.16 2.70 -0.20
N GLN A 66 14.11 1.50 0.39
CA GLN A 66 15.30 0.70 0.68
C GLN A 66 15.42 -0.55 -0.19
N ASP A 67 14.39 -0.90 -0.96
CA ASP A 67 14.33 -2.11 -1.79
C ASP A 67 14.73 -3.37 -1.00
N SER A 68 14.28 -3.44 0.26
CA SER A 68 14.67 -4.49 1.22
C SER A 68 13.46 -4.94 2.06
N PRO A 69 12.38 -5.45 1.43
CA PRO A 69 11.20 -5.91 2.15
C PRO A 69 11.54 -7.09 3.08
N GLU A 70 11.11 -6.98 4.35
CA GLU A 70 11.36 -8.01 5.37
C GLU A 70 10.21 -9.01 5.52
N ILE A 71 9.00 -8.66 5.05
CA ILE A 71 7.81 -9.51 5.14
C ILE A 71 7.21 -9.72 3.75
N PRO A 72 6.61 -10.89 3.48
CA PRO A 72 5.87 -11.12 2.24
C PRO A 72 4.59 -10.26 2.19
N ASP A 73 4.17 -9.90 0.98
CA ASP A 73 2.99 -9.07 0.72
C ASP A 73 1.74 -9.58 1.45
N SER A 74 1.53 -10.90 1.47
CA SER A 74 0.39 -11.50 2.18
C SER A 74 0.33 -11.22 3.69
N LEU A 75 1.47 -10.96 4.34
CA LEU A 75 1.50 -10.53 5.74
C LEU A 75 1.26 -9.03 5.86
N TYR A 76 1.84 -8.24 4.96
CA TYR A 76 1.59 -6.80 4.89
C TYR A 76 0.09 -6.50 4.67
N ASP A 77 -0.54 -7.21 3.74
CA ASP A 77 -1.97 -7.11 3.46
C ASP A 77 -2.82 -7.40 4.71
N LYS A 78 -2.44 -8.38 5.53
CA LYS A 78 -3.14 -8.67 6.79
C LYS A 78 -3.04 -7.53 7.78
N LEU A 79 -1.87 -6.88 7.90
CA LEU A 79 -1.70 -5.70 8.76
C LEU A 79 -2.60 -4.55 8.28
N VAL A 80 -2.65 -4.32 6.97
CA VAL A 80 -3.51 -3.30 6.35
C VAL A 80 -4.99 -3.61 6.58
N GLN A 81 -5.43 -4.85 6.38
CA GLN A 81 -6.82 -5.27 6.62
C GLN A 81 -7.24 -5.11 8.08
N GLU A 82 -6.35 -5.45 9.01
CA GLU A 82 -6.60 -5.26 10.43
C GLU A 82 -6.77 -3.77 10.77
N LEU A 83 -5.90 -2.90 10.24
CA LEU A 83 -6.00 -1.47 10.44
C LEU A 83 -7.31 -0.90 9.86
N ILE A 84 -7.68 -1.29 8.63
CA ILE A 84 -8.94 -0.88 7.99
C ILE A 84 -10.14 -1.29 8.86
N SER A 85 -10.13 -2.52 9.37
CA SER A 85 -11.21 -3.06 10.19
C SER A 85 -11.36 -2.28 11.50
N LEU A 86 -10.25 -1.96 12.16
CA LEU A 86 -10.24 -1.17 13.39
C LEU A 86 -10.65 0.28 13.15
N GLU A 87 -10.16 0.94 12.09
CA GLU A 87 -10.56 2.30 11.73
C GLU A 87 -12.05 2.40 11.36
N LYS A 88 -12.61 1.37 10.72
CA LYS A 88 -14.04 1.28 10.44
C LYS A 88 -14.86 1.12 11.71
N LYS A 89 -14.37 0.33 12.68
CA LYS A 89 -15.05 0.09 13.97
C LYS A 89 -14.94 1.29 14.91
N PHE A 90 -13.84 2.05 14.84
CA PHE A 90 -13.57 3.22 15.69
C PHE A 90 -13.22 4.46 14.83
N PRO A 91 -14.20 5.08 14.15
CA PRO A 91 -13.94 6.20 13.24
C PRO A 91 -13.25 7.41 13.89
N SER A 92 -13.44 7.62 15.19
CA SER A 92 -12.77 8.70 15.95
C SER A 92 -11.26 8.52 16.08
N LEU A 93 -10.72 7.33 15.79
CA LEU A 93 -9.29 7.02 15.87
C LEU A 93 -8.61 7.06 14.48
N LYS A 94 -9.37 7.33 13.42
CA LYS A 94 -8.92 7.39 12.03
C LYS A 94 -8.30 8.75 11.70
N ASP A 95 -7.12 9.02 12.25
CA ASP A 95 -6.31 10.19 11.89
C ASP A 95 -4.96 9.77 11.32
N ASP A 96 -4.47 10.48 10.29
CA ASP A 96 -3.15 10.29 9.69
C ASP A 96 -2.78 8.82 9.36
N SER A 97 -3.66 8.16 8.60
CA SER A 97 -3.51 6.72 8.33
C SER A 97 -2.52 6.47 7.18
N PRO A 98 -1.47 5.63 7.37
CA PRO A 98 -0.43 5.41 6.37
C PRO A 98 -0.95 4.69 5.12
N ILE A 99 -2.06 3.96 5.23
CA ILE A 99 -2.73 3.30 4.09
C ILE A 99 -3.41 4.28 3.13
N GLN A 100 -3.48 5.57 3.49
CA GLN A 100 -4.02 6.64 2.63
C GLN A 100 -2.92 7.43 1.92
N ARG A 101 -1.65 7.23 2.29
CA ARG A 101 -0.51 7.93 1.68
C ARG A 101 -0.01 7.15 0.46
N VAL A 102 0.51 7.88 -0.52
CA VAL A 102 1.26 7.29 -1.64
C VAL A 102 2.66 6.94 -1.13
N GLY A 103 3.14 5.73 -1.44
CA GLY A 103 4.45 5.24 -1.00
C GLY A 103 5.63 5.93 -1.70
N GLY A 104 6.78 5.92 -1.03
CA GLY A 104 8.07 6.41 -1.55
C GLY A 104 8.34 7.90 -1.28
N ARG A 105 9.62 8.29 -1.30
CA ARG A 105 10.04 9.70 -1.28
C ARG A 105 10.16 10.24 -2.69
N ALA A 106 9.48 11.36 -2.96
CA ALA A 106 9.69 12.09 -4.20
C ALA A 106 11.15 12.58 -4.28
N SER A 107 11.78 12.47 -5.45
CA SER A 107 13.11 13.05 -5.67
C SER A 107 13.02 14.58 -5.67
N ASP A 108 13.88 15.26 -4.91
CA ASP A 108 13.98 16.73 -4.92
C ASP A 108 14.33 17.33 -6.29
N SER A 109 14.80 16.50 -7.23
CA SER A 109 15.14 16.91 -8.59
C SER A 109 13.93 17.06 -9.53
N LEU A 110 12.77 16.50 -9.15
CA LEU A 110 11.56 16.53 -9.96
C LEU A 110 10.67 17.72 -9.58
N LYS A 111 10.29 18.52 -10.58
CA LYS A 111 9.33 19.60 -10.39
C LYS A 111 7.94 19.00 -10.17
N LYS A 112 7.22 19.48 -9.15
CA LYS A 112 5.82 19.12 -8.93
C LYS A 112 4.99 19.53 -10.15
N HIS A 113 4.09 18.64 -10.58
CA HIS A 113 3.17 18.88 -11.67
C HIS A 113 1.73 18.68 -11.17
N ALA A 114 0.87 19.66 -11.41
CA ALA A 114 -0.56 19.48 -11.16
C ALA A 114 -1.16 18.72 -12.33
N HIS A 115 -1.77 17.57 -12.05
CA HIS A 115 -2.39 16.74 -13.06
C HIS A 115 -3.50 17.47 -13.81
N SER A 116 -3.61 17.20 -15.12
CA SER A 116 -4.65 17.81 -15.95
C SER A 116 -6.05 17.29 -15.60
N ILE A 117 -6.13 16.05 -15.11
CA ILE A 117 -7.34 15.38 -14.62
C ILE A 117 -6.99 14.61 -13.34
N LEU A 118 -7.94 14.50 -12.41
CA LEU A 118 -7.76 13.72 -11.18
C LEU A 118 -7.42 12.25 -11.49
N MET A 119 -6.27 11.77 -11.00
CA MET A 119 -5.87 10.36 -11.08
C MET A 119 -6.49 9.55 -9.94
N LEU A 120 -7.67 8.98 -10.21
CA LEU A 120 -8.44 8.17 -9.26
C LEU A 120 -7.69 6.87 -8.87
N SER A 121 -7.91 6.41 -7.64
CA SER A 121 -7.58 5.04 -7.22
C SER A 121 -8.79 4.14 -7.34
N LEU A 122 -8.53 2.84 -7.55
CA LEU A 122 -9.55 1.80 -7.47
C LEU A 122 -9.69 1.30 -6.02
N SER A 123 -10.91 0.89 -5.64
CA SER A 123 -11.12 0.12 -4.42
C SER A 123 -10.71 -1.34 -4.64
N ASN A 124 -10.24 -2.00 -3.59
CA ASN A 124 -9.84 -3.40 -3.63
C ASN A 124 -10.97 -4.33 -3.16
N VAL A 125 -10.96 -5.56 -3.64
CA VAL A 125 -11.75 -6.69 -3.14
C VAL A 125 -10.80 -7.86 -2.93
N PHE A 126 -10.97 -8.60 -1.83
CA PHE A 126 -10.05 -9.69 -1.44
C PHE A 126 -10.73 -11.06 -1.48
N ILE A 127 -12.06 -11.07 -1.44
CA ILE A 127 -12.86 -12.30 -1.54
C ILE A 127 -13.95 -12.18 -2.60
N LYS A 128 -14.44 -13.33 -3.05
CA LYS A 128 -15.41 -13.43 -4.14
C LYS A 128 -16.74 -12.73 -3.81
N GLU A 129 -17.16 -12.80 -2.55
CA GLU A 129 -18.41 -12.22 -2.06
C GLU A 129 -18.40 -10.69 -2.19
N GLU A 130 -17.26 -10.05 -1.93
CA GLU A 130 -17.08 -8.59 -2.07
C GLU A 130 -17.21 -8.14 -3.53
N LEU A 131 -16.74 -8.95 -4.48
CA LEU A 131 -16.92 -8.68 -5.91
C LEU A 131 -18.40 -8.71 -6.31
N PHE A 132 -19.19 -9.65 -5.77
CA PHE A 132 -20.63 -9.69 -6.01
C PHE A 132 -21.41 -8.56 -5.32
N GLU A 133 -20.95 -8.09 -4.16
CA GLU A 133 -21.50 -6.88 -3.53
C GLU A 133 -21.21 -5.63 -4.38
N PHE A 134 -20.02 -5.54 -4.97
CA PHE A 134 -19.66 -4.48 -5.91
C PHE A 134 -20.61 -4.45 -7.12
N ASP A 135 -20.85 -5.61 -7.76
CA ASP A 135 -21.81 -5.73 -8.87
C ASP A 135 -23.23 -5.32 -8.46
N ARG A 136 -23.72 -5.81 -7.31
CA ARG A 136 -25.03 -5.43 -6.77
C ARG A 136 -25.15 -3.93 -6.54
N ARG A 137 -24.10 -3.29 -6.04
CA ARG A 137 -24.07 -1.85 -5.81
C ARG A 137 -24.17 -1.07 -7.12
N ILE A 138 -23.44 -1.48 -8.17
CA ILE A 138 -23.52 -0.85 -9.49
C ILE A 138 -24.94 -0.97 -10.05
N ARG A 139 -25.54 -2.17 -10.03
CA ARG A 139 -26.91 -2.39 -10.53
C ARG A 139 -27.93 -1.47 -9.87
N ARG A 140 -27.85 -1.34 -8.54
CA ARG A 140 -28.72 -0.43 -7.77
C ARG A 140 -28.52 1.03 -8.19
N PHE A 141 -27.28 1.50 -8.32
CA PHE A 141 -26.98 2.87 -8.73
C PHE A 141 -27.40 3.17 -10.17
N SER A 142 -27.35 2.18 -11.06
CA SER A 142 -27.74 2.30 -12.46
C SER A 142 -29.24 2.09 -12.70
N GLY A 143 -30.03 1.75 -11.67
CA GLY A 143 -31.46 1.48 -11.80
C GLY A 143 -31.78 0.25 -12.66
N MET A 144 -30.82 -0.68 -12.81
CA MET A 144 -30.97 -1.86 -13.67
C MET A 144 -31.78 -2.94 -12.98
N ASN A 145 -32.64 -3.61 -13.74
CA ASN A 145 -33.36 -4.79 -13.26
C ASN A 145 -32.41 -5.99 -13.10
N SER A 146 -32.85 -7.02 -12.35
CA SER A 146 -32.06 -8.24 -12.09
C SER A 146 -31.62 -8.97 -13.37
N ASP A 147 -32.41 -8.85 -14.42
CA ASP A 147 -32.28 -9.66 -15.64
C ASP A 147 -31.40 -8.98 -16.69
N GLU A 148 -31.08 -7.70 -16.49
CA GLU A 148 -30.21 -6.93 -17.36
C GLU A 148 -28.74 -7.33 -17.13
N LYS A 149 -27.96 -7.43 -18.21
CA LYS A 149 -26.55 -7.85 -18.13
C LYS A 149 -25.63 -6.63 -18.17
N ILE A 150 -24.78 -6.50 -17.14
CA ILE A 150 -23.64 -5.57 -17.16
C ILE A 150 -22.47 -6.25 -17.85
N LYS A 151 -21.84 -5.55 -18.80
CA LYS A 151 -20.58 -5.97 -19.40
C LYS A 151 -19.42 -5.36 -18.61
N TYR A 152 -18.49 -6.20 -18.18
CA TYR A 152 -17.27 -5.78 -17.51
C TYR A 152 -16.08 -5.94 -18.45
N TYR A 153 -15.21 -4.95 -18.49
CA TYR A 153 -13.86 -5.09 -19.02
C TYR A 153 -12.95 -5.51 -17.87
N VAL A 154 -12.18 -6.57 -18.08
CA VAL A 154 -11.29 -7.14 -17.07
C VAL A 154 -9.87 -7.04 -17.61
N GLU A 155 -9.04 -6.32 -16.87
CA GLU A 155 -7.63 -6.09 -17.20
C GLU A 155 -6.75 -6.59 -16.05
N PRO A 156 -5.56 -7.14 -16.33
CA PRO A 156 -4.58 -7.42 -15.29
C PRO A 156 -4.22 -6.14 -14.54
N LYS A 157 -4.24 -6.19 -13.21
CA LYS A 157 -3.72 -5.08 -12.39
C LYS A 157 -2.19 -5.08 -12.52
N LEU A 158 -1.66 -4.13 -13.29
CA LEU A 158 -0.22 -3.91 -13.38
C LEU A 158 0.28 -3.34 -12.06
N ASP A 159 1.29 -3.99 -11.48
CA ASP A 159 1.92 -3.54 -10.24
C ASP A 159 3.15 -2.71 -10.58
N GLY A 160 2.95 -1.39 -10.60
CA GLY A 160 3.94 -0.43 -11.04
C GLY A 160 3.51 1.00 -10.77
N LEU A 161 4.22 1.95 -11.38
CA LEU A 161 3.98 3.36 -11.16
C LEU A 161 2.91 3.88 -12.13
N ALA A 162 1.86 4.49 -11.57
CA ALA A 162 0.89 5.23 -12.36
C ALA A 162 1.51 6.54 -12.85
N ILE A 163 1.38 6.81 -14.16
CA ILE A 163 1.92 8.01 -14.81
C ILE A 163 0.84 8.72 -15.65
N GLU A 164 0.97 10.04 -15.76
CA GLU A 164 0.23 10.89 -16.69
C GLU A 164 1.16 11.29 -17.84
N LEU A 165 0.71 11.12 -19.08
CA LEU A 165 1.40 11.59 -20.28
C LEU A 165 0.54 12.63 -21.01
N VAL A 166 0.96 13.89 -21.01
CA VAL A 166 0.25 14.99 -21.69
C VAL A 166 0.84 15.20 -23.07
N TYR A 167 0.03 15.06 -24.11
CA TYR A 167 0.41 15.32 -25.50
C TYR A 167 -0.17 16.66 -25.99
N LYS A 168 0.64 17.46 -26.68
CA LYS A 168 0.21 18.70 -27.35
C LYS A 168 0.58 18.60 -28.82
N ASN A 169 -0.41 18.77 -29.71
CA ASN A 169 -0.24 18.65 -31.16
C ASN A 169 0.46 17.34 -31.57
N GLY A 170 0.06 16.22 -30.94
CA GLY A 170 0.64 14.90 -31.20
C GLY A 170 2.04 14.67 -30.62
N LYS A 171 2.63 15.64 -29.90
CA LYS A 171 3.96 15.52 -29.29
C LYS A 171 3.86 15.41 -27.78
N LEU A 172 4.66 14.54 -27.18
CA LEU A 172 4.75 14.41 -25.72
C LEU A 172 5.27 15.73 -25.13
N SER A 173 4.49 16.33 -24.24
CA SER A 173 4.79 17.61 -23.59
C SER A 173 5.12 17.44 -22.11
N VAL A 174 4.48 16.50 -21.41
CA VAL A 174 4.71 16.22 -19.99
C VAL A 174 4.61 14.72 -19.73
N ALA A 175 5.48 14.21 -18.87
CA ALA A 175 5.34 12.92 -18.21
C ALA A 175 5.44 13.15 -16.69
N ALA A 176 4.41 12.79 -15.95
CA ALA A 176 4.33 13.01 -14.50
C ALA A 176 3.96 11.71 -13.78
N THR A 177 4.48 11.52 -12.58
CA THR A 177 4.06 10.47 -11.65
C THR A 177 2.73 10.85 -11.01
N ARG A 178 1.91 9.86 -10.60
CA ARG A 178 0.61 10.10 -9.95
C ARG A 178 0.69 10.92 -8.65
N GLY A 179 1.84 10.90 -7.98
CA GLY A 179 2.13 11.65 -6.75
C GLY A 179 3.31 12.58 -6.95
#